data_AF-A0A383BB11-F1
#
_entry.id   AF-A0A383BB11-F1
#
_cell.length_a   1.000
_cell.length_b   1.000
_cell.length_c   1.000
_cell.angle_alpha   90.00
_cell.angle_beta   90.00
_cell.angle_gamma   90.00
#
_symmetry.space_group_name_H-M   'P 1'
#
loop_
_entity.id
_entity.type
_entity.pdbx_description
1 polymer ?
#
loop_
_entity_poly.entity_id
_entity_poly.type
_entity_poly.pdbx_seq_one_letter_code
_entity_poly.pdbx_strand_id
1 'polypeptide(L)'
;MAEEIEMKRFILTFLLGAFICLGIAAGSGVAQLQESSVGRSSVAPIGNEAGSSATESLSYQEQNMLIGRYCFRCHNDALMTAGLSLESFDASRAGEQAEIAEKMIRKLQAGMMPPPVAQRPDAATYRALITALETTVD
;
A
#
# COMPACT_ATOMS: atom_id res chain seq x y z
N MET A 1 -23.01 30.06 6.93
CA MET A 1 -23.74 29.33 8.01
C MET A 1 -24.79 28.34 7.49
N ALA A 2 -24.93 28.15 6.17
CA ALA A 2 -25.94 27.24 5.58
C ALA A 2 -25.39 25.84 5.23
N GLU A 3 -24.08 25.66 5.05
CA GLU A 3 -23.49 24.38 4.61
C GLU A 3 -23.21 23.37 5.75
N GLU A 4 -22.96 23.83 6.98
CA GLU A 4 -22.75 22.96 8.17
C GLU A 4 -24.00 22.14 8.55
N ILE A 5 -25.18 22.53 8.07
CA ILE A 5 -26.47 21.92 8.42
C ILE A 5 -26.75 20.68 7.54
N GLU A 6 -26.24 20.60 6.32
CA GLU A 6 -26.46 19.43 5.44
C GLU A 6 -25.66 18.20 5.87
N MET A 7 -24.40 18.38 6.30
CA MET A 7 -23.55 17.25 6.69
C MET A 7 -24.03 16.55 7.97
N LYS A 8 -24.58 17.30 8.95
CA LYS A 8 -25.18 16.71 10.16
C LYS A 8 -26.44 15.90 9.86
N ARG A 9 -27.23 16.31 8.86
CA ARG A 9 -28.48 15.64 8.46
C ARG A 9 -28.19 14.30 7.78
N PHE A 10 -27.14 14.23 6.97
CA PHE A 10 -26.70 13.00 6.31
C PHE A 10 -26.19 11.94 7.31
N ILE A 11 -25.47 12.36 8.35
CA ILE A 11 -24.93 11.44 9.37
C ILE A 11 -26.04 10.91 10.29
N LEU A 12 -27.07 11.71 10.58
CA LEU A 12 -28.18 11.28 11.45
C LEU A 12 -29.13 10.29 10.76
N THR A 13 -29.32 10.39 9.44
CA THR A 13 -30.18 9.47 8.67
C THR A 13 -29.56 8.08 8.45
N PHE A 14 -28.24 7.95 8.54
CA PHE A 14 -27.55 6.68 8.31
C PHE A 14 -27.60 5.74 9.53
N LEU A 15 -27.93 6.25 10.73
CA LEU A 15 -27.97 5.46 11.97
C LEU A 15 -29.37 4.91 12.34
N LEU A 16 -30.42 5.20 11.56
CA LEU A 16 -31.79 4.70 11.81
C LEU A 16 -32.33 3.71 10.77
N GLY A 17 -31.58 3.39 9.71
CA GLY A 17 -31.95 2.42 8.67
C GLY A 17 -31.74 0.97 9.10
N ALA A 18 -32.34 0.58 10.21
CA ALA A 18 -32.27 -0.75 10.77
C ALA A 18 -33.34 -1.66 10.12
N PHE A 19 -33.01 -2.95 9.98
CA PHE A 19 -33.93 -4.07 9.78
C PHE A 19 -34.72 -4.14 8.46
N ILE A 20 -34.48 -5.19 7.68
CA ILE A 20 -35.47 -6.21 7.27
C ILE A 20 -34.85 -7.01 6.09
N CYS A 21 -34.45 -8.25 6.36
CA CYS A 21 -34.88 -9.42 5.59
C CYS A 21 -34.28 -10.70 6.20
N LEU A 22 -35.18 -11.43 6.84
CA LEU A 22 -35.07 -12.78 7.38
C LEU A 22 -34.89 -13.80 6.25
N GLY A 23 -33.97 -14.75 6.39
CA GLY A 23 -33.81 -15.85 5.43
C GLY A 23 -32.93 -16.99 5.96
N ILE A 24 -33.59 -17.99 6.56
CA ILE A 24 -33.05 -19.22 7.14
C ILE A 24 -32.62 -20.20 6.04
N ALA A 25 -31.48 -20.89 6.21
CA ALA A 25 -31.36 -22.30 5.83
C ALA A 25 -30.15 -22.95 6.51
N ALA A 26 -30.45 -23.95 7.34
CA ALA A 26 -29.50 -24.86 7.94
C ALA A 26 -28.78 -25.72 6.88
N GLY A 27 -27.50 -25.98 7.11
CA GLY A 27 -26.71 -26.99 6.40
C GLY A 27 -25.76 -27.66 7.37
N SER A 28 -26.19 -28.78 7.93
CA SER A 28 -25.39 -29.70 8.75
C SER A 28 -24.70 -30.73 7.86
N GLY A 29 -23.42 -31.00 8.10
CA GLY A 29 -22.65 -32.08 7.48
C GLY A 29 -21.86 -31.60 6.26
N VAL A 30 -20.55 -31.82 6.15
CA VAL A 30 -19.81 -33.04 6.45
C VAL A 30 -18.40 -32.69 6.93
N ALA A 31 -17.94 -33.40 7.96
CA ALA A 31 -16.53 -33.46 8.32
C ALA A 31 -15.78 -34.10 7.15
N GLN A 32 -15.16 -33.28 6.30
CA GLN A 32 -14.26 -33.77 5.28
C GLN A 32 -12.92 -34.03 5.95
N LEU A 33 -12.67 -35.31 6.23
CA LEU A 33 -11.36 -35.84 6.55
C LEU A 33 -10.40 -35.37 5.46
N GLN A 34 -9.57 -34.37 5.74
CA GLN A 34 -8.48 -34.02 4.86
C GLN A 34 -7.37 -35.03 5.09
N GLU A 35 -7.49 -36.11 4.33
CA GLU A 35 -6.54 -37.19 4.23
C GLU A 35 -5.16 -36.62 3.89
N SER A 36 -4.21 -36.91 4.77
CA SER A 36 -2.79 -36.71 4.50
C SER A 36 -2.40 -37.57 3.29
N SER A 37 -2.11 -36.93 2.16
CA SER A 37 -1.33 -37.55 1.09
C SER A 37 0.02 -36.84 0.98
N VAL A 38 0.95 -37.32 1.81
CA VAL A 38 2.38 -37.28 1.47
C VAL A 38 2.53 -38.09 0.18
N GLY A 39 2.62 -37.38 -0.94
CA GLY A 39 2.73 -37.93 -2.29
C GLY A 39 3.87 -37.27 -3.06
N ARG A 40 5.03 -37.92 -3.02
CA ARG A 40 6.16 -37.91 -3.98
C ARG A 40 6.17 -36.84 -5.08
N SER A 41 7.18 -35.96 -4.98
CA SER A 41 8.26 -35.78 -5.96
C SER A 41 7.98 -36.20 -7.41
N SER A 42 7.94 -35.23 -8.35
CA SER A 42 9.02 -35.00 -9.34
C SER A 42 8.53 -34.15 -10.52
N VAL A 43 9.51 -33.45 -11.11
CA VAL A 43 9.54 -32.76 -12.41
C VAL A 43 9.15 -31.27 -12.40
N ALA A 44 10.20 -30.45 -12.47
CA ALA A 44 10.14 -29.04 -12.79
C ALA A 44 9.56 -28.81 -14.21
N PRO A 45 8.77 -27.75 -14.43
CA PRO A 45 8.80 -27.08 -15.71
C PRO A 45 10.00 -26.13 -15.72
N ILE A 46 10.99 -26.44 -16.55
CA ILE A 46 11.76 -25.39 -17.22
C ILE A 46 10.75 -24.70 -18.14
N GLY A 47 10.21 -23.57 -17.69
CA GLY A 47 9.23 -22.78 -18.41
C GLY A 47 9.56 -21.31 -18.21
N ASN A 48 10.05 -20.69 -19.28
CA ASN A 48 10.44 -19.29 -19.43
C ASN A 48 9.82 -18.29 -18.43
N GLU A 49 10.70 -17.70 -17.62
CA GLU A 49 10.71 -16.24 -17.45
C GLU A 49 12.12 -15.72 -17.73
N ALA A 50 12.58 -15.96 -18.97
CA ALA A 50 13.37 -14.96 -19.65
C ALA A 50 12.41 -13.82 -20.05
N GLY A 51 11.91 -13.11 -19.03
CA GLY A 51 11.31 -11.81 -19.16
C GLY A 51 12.44 -10.82 -19.42
N SER A 52 12.72 -10.61 -20.69
CA SER A 52 13.44 -9.41 -21.11
C SER A 52 12.56 -8.22 -20.78
N SER A 53 12.83 -7.59 -19.64
CA SER A 53 12.44 -6.21 -19.44
C SER A 53 13.71 -5.42 -19.17
N ALA A 54 14.11 -4.66 -20.18
CA ALA A 54 14.93 -3.48 -19.99
C ALA A 54 14.40 -2.73 -18.76
N THR A 55 15.28 -2.35 -17.84
CA THR A 55 15.06 -1.34 -16.78
C THR A 55 13.57 -1.05 -16.53
N GLU A 56 12.83 -2.00 -15.96
CA GLU A 56 11.41 -1.79 -15.73
C GLU A 56 11.27 -0.84 -14.54
N SER A 57 10.76 0.36 -14.81
CA SER A 57 10.43 1.35 -13.79
C SER A 57 9.40 0.76 -12.83
N LEU A 58 9.58 0.95 -11.52
CA LEU A 58 8.64 0.47 -10.51
C LEU A 58 7.22 0.95 -10.81
N SER A 59 6.26 0.02 -10.81
CA SER A 59 4.83 0.37 -10.91
C SER A 59 4.40 1.22 -9.70
N TYR A 60 3.33 2.00 -9.84
CA TYR A 60 2.80 2.79 -8.71
C TYR A 60 2.41 1.92 -7.51
N GLN A 61 1.93 0.69 -7.75
CA GLN A 61 1.64 -0.25 -6.67
C GLN A 61 2.91 -0.62 -5.90
N GLU A 62 4.01 -0.94 -6.60
CA GLU A 62 5.29 -1.26 -5.97
C GLU A 62 5.87 -0.07 -5.21
N GLN A 63 5.78 1.13 -5.79
CA GLN A 63 6.18 2.36 -5.11
C GLN A 63 5.39 2.56 -3.81
N ASN A 64 4.06 2.44 -3.86
CA ASN A 64 3.19 2.56 -2.67
C ASN A 64 3.49 1.48 -1.62
N MET A 65 3.78 0.23 -2.03
CA MET A 65 4.19 -0.83 -1.12
C MET A 65 5.51 -0.51 -0.41
N LEU A 66 6.50 0.02 -1.15
CA LEU A 66 7.79 0.42 -0.57
C LEU A 66 7.62 1.59 0.41
N ILE A 67 6.85 2.61 0.03
CA ILE A 67 6.55 3.77 0.89
C ILE A 67 5.82 3.31 2.16
N GLY A 68 4.79 2.48 2.03
CA GLY A 68 4.08 1.91 3.17
C GLY A 68 4.99 1.09 4.09
N ARG A 69 5.88 0.27 3.52
CA ARG A 69 6.81 -0.58 4.26
C ARG A 69 7.83 0.22 5.07
N TYR A 70 8.39 1.28 4.49
CA TYR A 70 9.57 1.95 5.03
C TYR A 70 9.29 3.33 5.64
N CYS A 71 8.30 4.06 5.12
CA CYS A 71 8.01 5.43 5.54
C CYS A 71 6.93 5.47 6.63
N PHE A 72 5.88 4.65 6.51
CA PHE A 72 4.74 4.70 7.44
C PHE A 72 5.08 4.18 8.82
N ARG A 73 6.26 3.58 9.04
CA ARG A 73 6.71 3.23 10.38
C ARG A 73 6.90 4.43 11.30
N CYS A 74 7.13 5.62 10.73
CA CYS A 74 7.37 6.86 11.48
C CYS A 74 6.47 8.01 11.00
N HIS A 75 6.16 8.07 9.70
CA HIS A 75 5.35 9.12 9.08
C HIS A 75 3.94 8.61 8.81
N ASN A 76 3.17 8.44 9.87
CA ASN A 76 1.77 7.99 9.86
C ASN A 76 0.92 8.89 10.76
N ASP A 77 -0.40 8.70 10.76
CA ASP A 77 -1.33 9.55 11.50
C ASP A 77 -1.16 9.44 13.02
N ALA A 78 -0.63 8.32 13.51
CA ALA A 78 -0.43 8.07 14.94
C ALA A 78 0.85 8.73 15.51
N LEU A 79 1.96 8.65 14.78
CA LEU A 79 3.27 9.10 15.23
C LEU A 79 3.60 10.51 14.75
N MET A 80 3.13 10.90 13.55
CA MET A 80 3.35 12.22 12.97
C MET A 80 4.80 12.70 13.12
N THR A 81 5.78 11.82 12.87
CA THR A 81 7.19 12.15 13.07
C THR A 81 7.55 13.36 12.20
N ALA A 82 8.13 14.39 12.82
CA ALA A 82 8.41 15.68 12.18
C ALA A 82 7.17 16.38 11.58
N GLY A 83 5.98 16.12 12.12
CA GLY A 83 4.72 16.73 11.69
C GLY A 83 4.20 16.26 10.34
N LEU A 84 4.61 15.07 9.87
CA LEU A 84 4.23 14.51 8.58
C LEU A 84 3.58 13.13 8.73
N SER A 85 2.43 12.95 8.08
CA SER A 85 1.86 11.64 7.73
C SER A 85 1.92 11.43 6.23
N LEU A 86 2.18 10.19 5.84
CA LEU A 86 2.17 9.73 4.46
C LEU A 86 1.08 8.67 4.21
N GLU A 87 0.21 8.36 5.17
CA GLU A 87 -0.78 7.28 5.02
C GLU A 87 -1.78 7.50 3.88
N SER A 88 -2.03 8.76 3.51
CA SER A 88 -2.85 9.14 2.36
C SER A 88 -2.04 9.45 1.09
N PHE A 89 -0.70 9.34 1.16
CA PHE A 89 0.16 9.55 0.00
C PHE A 89 -0.03 8.42 -1.02
N ASP A 90 -0.17 8.79 -2.29
CA ASP A 90 -0.25 7.86 -3.40
C ASP A 90 0.75 8.30 -4.46
N ALA A 91 1.69 7.41 -4.79
CA ALA A 91 2.73 7.64 -5.78
C ALA A 91 2.14 7.98 -7.16
N SER A 92 0.97 7.45 -7.54
CA SER A 92 0.32 7.77 -8.82
C SER A 92 -0.17 9.22 -8.91
N ARG A 93 -0.30 9.88 -7.76
CA ARG A 93 -0.75 11.27 -7.59
C ARG A 93 0.37 12.15 -7.03
N ALA A 94 1.63 11.72 -7.14
CA ALA A 94 2.76 12.44 -6.57
C ALA A 94 2.89 13.87 -7.11
N GLY A 95 2.59 14.10 -8.40
CA GLY A 95 2.57 15.45 -8.99
C GLY A 95 1.51 16.39 -8.38
N GLU A 96 0.38 15.86 -7.91
CA GLU A 96 -0.63 16.66 -7.19
C GLU A 96 -0.19 16.99 -5.75
N GLN A 97 0.79 16.24 -5.23
CA GLN A 97 1.39 16.40 -3.91
C GLN A 97 2.88 16.74 -4.01
N ALA A 98 3.26 17.54 -5.01
CA ALA A 98 4.65 17.78 -5.40
C ALA A 98 5.53 18.23 -4.21
N GLU A 99 5.03 19.10 -3.34
CA GLU A 99 5.78 19.55 -2.15
C GLU A 99 6.19 18.38 -1.24
N ILE A 100 5.30 17.41 -1.03
CA ILE A 100 5.58 16.22 -0.21
C ILE A 100 6.50 15.27 -0.95
N ALA A 101 6.24 15.03 -2.24
CA ALA A 101 7.02 14.13 -3.07
C ALA A 101 8.47 14.62 -3.20
N GLU A 102 8.70 15.90 -3.47
CA GLU A 102 10.03 16.52 -3.54
C GLU A 102 10.78 16.43 -2.21
N LYS A 103 10.11 16.67 -1.08
CA LYS A 103 10.72 16.48 0.25
C LYS A 103 11.15 15.03 0.44
N MET A 104 10.33 14.07 0.05
CA MET A 104 10.65 12.65 0.12
C MET A 104 11.87 12.32 -0.76
N ILE A 105 11.87 12.72 -2.03
CA ILE A 105 12.96 12.53 -3.00
C ILE A 105 14.26 13.08 -2.43
N ARG A 106 14.28 14.34 -1.96
CA ARG A 106 15.48 14.98 -1.40
C ARG A 106 16.02 14.24 -0.17
N LYS A 107 15.14 13.72 0.69
CA LYS A 107 15.54 12.94 1.87
C LYS A 107 16.10 11.56 1.50
N LEU A 108 15.54 10.95 0.46
CA LEU A 108 16.05 9.70 -0.11
C LEU A 108 17.41 9.91 -0.79
N GLN A 109 17.55 10.91 -1.66
CA GLN A 109 18.82 11.25 -2.30
C GLN A 109 19.94 11.55 -1.28
N ALA A 110 19.61 12.24 -0.19
CA ALA A 110 20.55 12.52 0.89
C ALA A 110 20.84 11.32 1.81
N GLY A 111 20.22 10.16 1.57
CA GLY A 111 20.39 8.97 2.40
C GLY A 111 19.86 9.11 3.83
N MET A 112 19.07 10.15 4.12
CA MET A 112 18.54 10.44 5.45
C MET A 112 17.29 9.62 5.79
N MET A 113 16.55 9.16 4.77
CA MET A 113 15.35 8.33 4.94
C MET A 113 15.47 7.02 4.14
N PRO A 114 15.03 5.86 4.66
CA PRO A 114 14.80 5.61 6.09
C PRO A 114 16.07 5.90 6.90
N PRO A 115 15.95 6.31 8.18
CA PRO A 115 17.12 6.65 9.00
C PRO A 115 18.03 5.42 9.16
N PRO A 116 19.35 5.60 9.43
CA PRO A 116 20.31 4.49 9.47
C PRO A 116 19.96 3.36 10.46
N VAL A 117 19.20 3.67 11.51
CA VAL A 117 18.75 2.69 12.53
C VAL A 117 17.53 1.88 12.09
N ALA A 118 16.85 2.28 11.02
CA ALA A 118 15.67 1.60 10.49
C ALA A 118 16.03 0.62 9.36
N GLN A 119 15.13 -0.32 9.09
CA GLN A 119 15.25 -1.20 7.92
C GLN A 119 15.24 -0.35 6.65
N ARG A 120 16.19 -0.60 5.74
CA ARG A 120 16.26 0.04 4.43
C ARG A 120 16.06 -1.01 3.33
N PRO A 121 15.49 -0.63 2.18
CA PRO A 121 15.55 -1.48 1.00
C PRO A 121 17.01 -1.60 0.52
N ASP A 122 17.27 -2.60 -0.32
CA ASP A 122 18.55 -2.74 -0.98
C ASP A 122 18.84 -1.53 -1.90
N ALA A 123 20.11 -1.35 -2.27
CA ALA A 123 20.55 -0.17 -3.01
C ALA A 123 19.91 -0.03 -4.40
N ALA A 124 19.54 -1.13 -5.06
CA ALA A 124 18.89 -1.07 -6.37
C ALA A 124 17.45 -0.58 -6.22
N THR A 125 16.68 -1.20 -5.32
CA THR A 125 15.31 -0.78 -5.00
C THR A 125 15.26 0.67 -4.50
N TYR A 126 16.23 1.08 -3.68
CA TYR A 126 16.32 2.45 -3.17
C TYR A 126 16.47 3.48 -4.29
N ARG A 127 17.37 3.25 -5.24
CA ARG A 127 17.56 4.14 -6.40
C ARG A 127 16.38 4.11 -7.36
N ALA A 128 15.77 2.93 -7.56
CA ALA A 128 14.61 2.78 -8.42
C ALA A 128 13.42 3.58 -7.89
N LEU A 129 13.19 3.58 -6.57
CA LEU A 129 12.13 4.38 -5.95
C LEU A 129 12.36 5.89 -6.13
N ILE A 130 13.60 6.36 -5.95
CA ILE A 130 13.95 7.77 -6.19
C ILE A 130 13.61 8.15 -7.63
N THR A 131 14.12 7.38 -8.58
CA THR A 131 13.96 7.65 -10.03
C THR A 131 12.49 7.65 -10.44
N ALA A 132 11.70 6.71 -9.91
CA ALA A 132 10.28 6.59 -10.24
C ALA A 132 9.45 7.77 -9.68
N LEU A 133 9.76 8.22 -8.46
CA LEU A 133 9.11 9.40 -7.87
C LEU A 133 9.48 10.68 -8.63
N GLU A 134 10.75 10.86 -9.00
CA GLU A 134 11.20 11.98 -9.84
C GLU A 134 10.43 12.04 -11.16
N THR A 135 10.35 10.90 -11.86
CA THR A 135 9.64 10.78 -13.14
C THR A 135 8.15 11.14 -13.04
N THR A 136 7.54 10.98 -11.87
CA THR A 136 6.11 11.28 -11.67
C THR A 136 5.87 12.75 -11.28
N VAL A 137 6.88 13.43 -10.74
CA VAL A 137 6.80 14.83 -10.30
C VAL A 137 7.22 15.80 -11.40
N ASP A 138 8.15 15.40 -12.27
CA ASP A 138 8.57 16.14 -13.47
C ASP A 138 7.42 16.32 -14.49
#